data_AF-A0A011NW57-F1
#
_entry.id   AF-A0A011NW57-F1
#
_cell.length_a   1.000
_cell.length_b   1.000
_cell.length_c   1.000
_cell.angle_alpha   90.00
_cell.angle_beta   90.00
_cell.angle_gamma   90.00
#
_symmetry.space_group_name_H-M   'P 1'
#
loop_
_entity.id
_entity.type
_entity.pdbx_description
1 polymer ?
#
loop_
_entity_poly.entity_id
_entity_poly.type
_entity_poly.pdbx_seq_one_letter_code
_entity_poly.pdbx_strand_id
1 'polypeptide(L)'
;MIDRHNYHLFQPLLYQVATSGLSPGDIATPVRGLFREHFNVRVLFGEVSGVDHVRQEVLMDGQRVGYDYLVLATGAAHSYFGRDDWAPHAPGLKRVEDATEVRRRLLTAFEQAEVTDDPAEQASLLTRRAC
;
A
#
# COMPACT_ATOMS: atom_id res chain seq x y z
N MET A 1 16.85 10.10 -1.61
CA MET A 1 15.78 9.09 -1.41
C MET A 1 15.24 8.67 -2.75
N ILE A 2 15.13 7.36 -2.99
CA ILE A 2 14.48 6.79 -4.17
C ILE A 2 13.28 5.99 -3.64
N ASP A 3 12.09 6.25 -4.17
CA ASP A 3 10.88 5.49 -3.84
C ASP A 3 9.97 5.40 -5.08
N ARG A 4 9.26 4.28 -5.21
CA ARG A 4 8.27 4.06 -6.26
C ARG A 4 6.92 4.72 -5.95
N HIS A 5 6.74 5.23 -4.73
CA HIS A 5 5.59 6.01 -4.30
C HIS A 5 6.01 7.46 -4.05
N ASN A 6 5.14 8.41 -4.39
CA ASN A 6 5.36 9.84 -4.18
C ASN A 6 4.82 10.34 -2.81
N TYR A 7 4.31 9.44 -1.97
CA TYR A 7 3.77 9.73 -0.65
C TYR A 7 4.38 8.83 0.43
N HIS A 8 4.48 9.37 1.64
CA HIS A 8 4.74 8.63 2.86
C HIS A 8 3.40 8.18 3.45
N LEU A 9 3.29 6.90 3.81
CA LEU A 9 2.06 6.29 4.30
C LEU A 9 2.16 5.98 5.79
N PHE A 10 1.24 6.53 6.58
CA PHE A 10 1.07 6.15 7.98
C PHE A 10 0.20 4.90 8.10
N GLN A 11 0.83 3.74 7.86
CA GLN A 11 0.18 2.43 7.83
C GLN A 11 -0.72 2.10 9.03
N PRO A 12 -0.44 2.52 10.28
CA PRO A 12 -1.29 2.20 11.43
C PRO A 12 -2.76 2.62 11.28
N LEU A 13 -3.08 3.61 10.44
CA LEU A 13 -4.45 4.11 10.25
C LEU A 13 -5.13 3.60 8.98
N LEU A 14 -4.54 2.64 8.26
CA LEU A 14 -5.14 2.05 7.06
C LEU A 14 -6.51 1.42 7.33
N TYR A 15 -6.73 0.87 8.52
CA TYR A 15 -8.03 0.31 8.90
C TYR A 15 -9.13 1.39 8.93
N GLN A 16 -8.82 2.62 9.32
CA GLN A 16 -9.78 3.72 9.33
C GLN A 16 -10.16 4.16 7.92
N VAL A 17 -9.23 4.06 6.97
CA VAL A 17 -9.54 4.28 5.55
C VAL A 17 -10.43 3.14 5.03
N ALA A 18 -10.15 1.90 5.42
CA ALA A 18 -10.95 0.74 5.04
C ALA A 18 -12.39 0.79 5.59
N THR A 19 -12.59 1.40 6.76
CA THR A 19 -13.91 1.56 7.39
C THR A 19 -14.56 2.92 7.13
N SER A 20 -14.05 3.72 6.20
CA SER A 20 -14.55 5.07 5.87
C SER A 20 -14.46 6.10 7.00
N GLY A 21 -13.67 5.86 8.03
CA GLY A 21 -13.39 6.83 9.10
C GLY A 21 -12.39 7.92 8.71
N LEU A 22 -11.52 7.66 7.72
CA LEU A 22 -10.56 8.61 7.17
C LEU A 22 -10.51 8.55 5.65
N SER A 23 -10.09 9.65 5.02
CA SER A 23 -9.75 9.66 3.61
C SER A 23 -8.30 9.18 3.41
N PRO A 24 -7.96 8.60 2.25
CA PRO A 24 -6.56 8.29 1.91
C PRO A 24 -5.59 9.46 2.08
N GLY A 25 -6.05 10.68 1.76
CA GLY A 25 -5.23 11.89 1.84
C GLY A 25 -4.84 12.27 3.28
N ASP A 26 -5.62 11.84 4.27
CA ASP A 26 -5.34 12.10 5.69
C ASP A 26 -4.15 11.27 6.21
N ILE A 27 -3.80 10.18 5.53
CA ILE A 27 -2.75 9.24 5.95
C ILE A 27 -1.59 9.10 4.94
N ALA A 28 -1.70 9.77 3.78
CA ALA A 28 -0.72 9.74 2.70
C ALA A 28 -0.14 11.15 2.45
N THR A 29 1.02 11.44 3.03
CA THR A 29 1.66 12.76 2.92
C THR A 29 2.66 12.80 1.76
N PRO A 30 2.62 13.78 0.83
CA PRO A 30 3.57 13.87 -0.27
C PRO A 30 5.03 13.97 0.23
N VAL A 31 5.90 13.07 -0.21
CA VAL A 31 7.31 13.00 0.24
C VAL A 31 8.06 14.28 -0.10
N ARG A 32 7.79 14.87 -1.26
CA ARG A 32 8.39 16.14 -1.68
C ARG A 32 8.02 17.31 -0.77
N GLY A 33 6.81 17.27 -0.19
CA GLY A 33 6.36 18.27 0.79
C GLY A 33 7.12 18.15 2.11
N LEU A 34 7.34 16.91 2.58
CA LEU A 34 8.09 16.63 3.81
C LEU A 34 9.52 17.17 3.78
N PHE A 35 10.18 17.11 2.61
CA PHE A 35 11.57 17.55 2.45
C PHE A 35 11.71 18.97 1.88
N ARG A 36 10.64 19.77 1.82
CA ARG A 36 10.64 21.08 1.16
C ARG A 36 11.67 22.05 1.73
N GLU A 37 11.91 22.01 3.04
CA GLU A 37 12.85 22.89 3.74
C GLU A 37 14.28 22.30 3.79
N HIS A 38 14.47 21.09 3.26
CA HIS A 38 15.74 20.36 3.31
C HIS A 38 16.42 20.35 1.94
N PHE A 39 17.19 21.41 1.64
CA PHE A 39 17.89 21.58 0.36
C PHE A 39 18.92 20.50 0.03
N ASN A 40 19.38 19.75 1.03
CA ASN A 40 20.32 18.64 0.88
C ASN A 40 19.63 17.30 0.56
N VAL A 41 18.30 17.26 0.44
CA VAL A 41 17.55 16.03 0.15
C VAL A 41 17.04 16.04 -1.28
N ARG A 42 17.54 15.09 -2.08
CA ARG A 42 16.99 14.80 -3.41
C ARG A 42 16.03 13.61 -3.33
N VAL A 43 14.77 13.85 -3.71
CA VAL A 43 13.74 12.82 -3.85
C VAL A 43 13.60 12.44 -5.32
N LEU A 44 13.88 11.18 -5.62
CA LEU A 44 13.73 10.57 -6.94
C LEU A 44 12.53 9.62 -6.89
N PHE A 45 11.67 9.73 -7.90
CA PHE A 45 10.55 8.81 -8.09
C PHE A 45 11.00 7.74 -9.08
N GLY A 46 11.00 6.48 -8.65
CA GLY A 46 11.43 5.37 -9.49
C GLY A 46 11.54 4.06 -8.71
N GLU A 47 11.59 2.95 -9.44
CA GLU A 47 11.72 1.62 -8.85
C GLU A 47 13.17 1.13 -8.93
N VAL A 48 13.74 0.81 -7.77
CA VAL A 48 15.07 0.19 -7.69
C VAL A 48 14.96 -1.28 -8.05
N SER A 49 15.66 -1.68 -9.11
CA SER A 49 15.70 -3.07 -9.59
C SER A 49 16.95 -3.83 -9.16
N GLY A 50 17.99 -3.13 -8.68
CA GLY A 50 19.21 -3.79 -8.24
C GLY A 50 20.21 -2.85 -7.57
N VAL A 51 21.21 -3.46 -6.95
CA VAL A 51 22.34 -2.78 -6.30
C VAL A 51 23.64 -3.41 -6.78
N ASP A 52 24.52 -2.59 -7.37
CA ASP A 52 25.89 -2.94 -7.73
C ASP A 52 26.83 -2.44 -6.64
N HIS A 53 27.17 -3.32 -5.71
CA HIS A 53 28.02 -2.99 -4.56
C HIS A 53 29.50 -2.79 -4.94
N VAL A 54 29.95 -3.32 -6.08
CA VAL A 54 31.32 -3.17 -6.55
C VAL A 54 31.53 -1.77 -7.12
N ARG A 55 30.54 -1.28 -7.89
CA ARG A 55 30.56 0.08 -8.45
C ARG A 55 29.98 1.13 -7.51
N GLN A 56 29.38 0.70 -6.39
CA GLN A 56 28.63 1.54 -5.47
C GLN A 56 27.51 2.32 -6.17
N GLU A 57 26.69 1.59 -6.96
CA GLU A 57 25.59 2.15 -7.74
C GLU A 57 24.27 1.42 -7.47
N VAL A 58 23.17 2.16 -7.48
CA VAL A 58 21.81 1.63 -7.50
C VAL A 58 21.28 1.68 -8.93
N LEU A 59 20.63 0.61 -9.39
CA LEU A 59 19.93 0.56 -10.66
C LEU A 59 18.45 0.91 -10.45
N MET A 60 17.98 1.94 -11.15
CA MET A 60 16.61 2.43 -11.04
C MET A 60 16.12 2.81 -12.43
N ASP A 61 15.03 2.19 -12.92
CA ASP A 61 14.41 2.50 -14.22
C ASP A 61 15.40 2.62 -15.40
N GLY A 62 16.44 1.76 -15.42
CA GLY A 62 17.49 1.77 -16.44
C GLY A 62 18.58 2.83 -16.24
N GLN A 63 18.48 3.66 -15.20
CA GLN A 63 19.49 4.62 -14.77
C GLN A 63 20.37 4.04 -13.66
N ARG A 64 21.58 4.59 -13.53
CA ARG A 64 22.54 4.28 -12.46
C ARG A 64 22.70 5.48 -11.55
N VAL A 65 22.56 5.26 -10.25
CA VAL A 65 22.69 6.30 -9.22
C VAL A 65 23.81 5.90 -8.26
N GLY A 66 24.94 6.60 -8.31
CA GLY A 66 26.05 6.37 -7.39
C GLY A 66 25.72 6.75 -5.95
N TYR A 67 26.36 6.08 -4.99
CA TYR A 67 26.23 6.34 -3.57
C TYR A 67 27.57 6.18 -2.83
N ASP A 68 27.77 6.98 -1.77
CA ASP A 68 28.85 6.74 -0.81
C ASP A 68 28.40 5.77 0.30
N TYR A 69 27.16 5.94 0.75
CA TYR A 69 26.49 5.08 1.73
C TYR A 69 25.10 4.71 1.24
N LEU A 70 24.72 3.44 1.41
CA LEU A 70 23.42 2.91 1.03
C LEU A 70 22.63 2.46 2.25
N VAL A 71 21.43 3.05 2.42
CA VAL A 71 20.45 2.62 3.43
C VAL A 71 19.27 1.97 2.71
N LEU A 72 19.01 0.70 3.01
CA LEU A 72 17.90 -0.05 2.43
C LEU A 72 16.70 -0.04 3.39
N ALA A 73 15.61 0.57 2.95
CA ALA A 73 14.36 0.69 3.70
C ALA A 73 13.15 0.32 2.82
N THR A 74 13.24 -0.79 2.08
CA THR A 74 12.24 -1.23 1.09
C THR A 74 10.95 -1.81 1.69
N GLY A 75 10.88 -1.93 3.02
CA GLY A 75 9.75 -2.52 3.72
C GLY A 75 9.64 -4.03 3.54
N ALA A 76 8.44 -4.57 3.75
CA ALA A 76 8.15 -6.00 3.61
C ALA A 76 6.81 -6.23 2.89
N ALA A 77 6.79 -7.15 1.92
CA ALA A 77 5.59 -7.57 1.22
C ALA A 77 4.65 -8.38 2.13
N HIS A 78 3.42 -8.64 1.67
CA HIS A 78 2.58 -9.66 2.30
C HIS A 78 3.20 -11.04 2.09
N SER A 79 3.28 -11.81 3.17
CA SER A 79 3.66 -13.23 3.11
C SER A 79 2.41 -14.03 3.44
N TYR A 80 2.02 -14.94 2.54
CA TYR A 80 0.96 -15.90 2.80
C TYR A 80 1.51 -17.21 3.39
N PHE A 81 2.77 -17.22 3.87
CA PHE A 81 3.42 -18.36 4.52
C PHE A 81 3.29 -19.68 3.72
N GLY A 82 3.42 -19.59 2.39
CA GLY A 82 3.30 -20.72 1.47
C GLY A 82 1.90 -20.99 0.92
N ARG A 83 0.92 -20.10 1.19
CA ARG A 83 -0.46 -20.17 0.67
C ARG A 83 -0.80 -18.99 -0.24
N ASP A 84 -0.03 -18.83 -1.31
CA ASP A 84 -0.21 -17.72 -2.25
C ASP A 84 -1.60 -17.72 -2.93
N ASP A 85 -2.30 -18.86 -2.90
CA ASP A 85 -3.70 -19.03 -3.31
C ASP A 85 -4.69 -18.20 -2.48
N TRP A 86 -4.29 -17.69 -1.31
CA TRP A 86 -5.13 -16.85 -0.46
C TRP A 86 -5.21 -15.39 -0.93
N ALA A 87 -4.26 -14.93 -1.74
CA ALA A 87 -4.18 -13.53 -2.14
C ALA A 87 -5.47 -12.95 -2.76
N PRO A 88 -6.24 -13.69 -3.58
CA PRO A 88 -7.52 -13.19 -4.11
C PRO A 88 -8.62 -13.05 -3.05
N HIS A 89 -8.58 -13.89 -2.01
CA HIS A 89 -9.63 -14.06 -1.01
C HIS A 89 -9.38 -13.26 0.27
N ALA A 90 -8.11 -13.11 0.66
CA ALA A 90 -7.66 -12.34 1.81
C ALA A 90 -6.70 -11.25 1.31
N PRO A 91 -7.22 -10.18 0.69
CA PRO A 91 -6.39 -9.05 0.33
C PRO A 91 -5.74 -8.49 1.58
N GLY A 92 -4.47 -8.08 1.44
CA GLY A 92 -3.72 -7.46 2.51
C GLY A 92 -4.29 -6.11 2.97
N LEU A 93 -3.61 -5.45 3.91
CA LEU A 93 -3.90 -4.09 4.34
C LEU A 93 -2.57 -3.35 4.60
N LYS A 94 -1.75 -3.24 3.55
CA LYS A 94 -0.43 -2.56 3.61
C LYS A 94 -0.36 -1.33 2.73
N ARG A 95 -1.27 -1.19 1.77
CA ARG A 95 -1.33 -0.06 0.83
C ARG A 95 -2.65 0.68 0.93
N VAL A 96 -2.66 1.91 0.42
CA VAL A 96 -3.89 2.70 0.34
C VAL A 96 -4.92 1.99 -0.54
N GLU A 97 -4.47 1.40 -1.64
CA GLU A 97 -5.33 0.68 -2.60
C GLU A 97 -6.04 -0.49 -1.92
N ASP A 98 -5.34 -1.22 -1.05
CA ASP A 98 -5.90 -2.31 -0.25
C ASP A 98 -7.08 -1.83 0.61
N ALA A 99 -6.88 -0.72 1.35
CA ALA A 99 -7.91 -0.15 2.20
C ALA A 99 -9.12 0.32 1.38
N THR A 100 -8.88 0.96 0.23
CA THR A 100 -9.96 1.40 -0.65
C THR A 100 -10.75 0.24 -1.27
N GLU A 101 -10.08 -0.87 -1.57
CA GLU A 101 -10.71 -2.09 -2.10
C GLU A 101 -11.56 -2.79 -1.03
N VAL A 102 -11.06 -2.89 0.21
CA VAL A 102 -11.83 -3.42 1.34
C VAL A 102 -13.10 -2.59 1.56
N ARG A 103 -12.98 -1.26 1.56
CA ARG A 103 -14.12 -0.35 1.66
C ARG A 103 -15.12 -0.57 0.53
N ARG A 104 -14.64 -0.70 -0.71
CA ARG A 104 -15.49 -0.92 -1.89
C ARG A 104 -16.28 -2.22 -1.74
N ARG A 105 -15.60 -3.34 -1.42
CA ARG A 105 -16.25 -4.64 -1.20
C ARG A 105 -17.30 -4.57 -0.09
N LEU A 106 -16.99 -3.85 0.98
CA LEU A 106 -17.90 -3.71 2.10
C LEU A 106 -19.19 -2.97 1.72
N LEU A 107 -19.04 -1.82 1.04
CA LEU A 107 -20.20 -1.03 0.61
C LEU A 107 -21.02 -1.81 -0.43
N THR A 108 -20.37 -2.45 -1.41
CA THR A 108 -21.08 -3.27 -2.41
C THR A 108 -21.86 -4.43 -1.77
N ALA A 109 -21.30 -5.11 -0.76
CA ALA A 109 -22.01 -6.18 -0.07
C ALA A 109 -23.27 -5.67 0.67
N PHE A 110 -23.21 -4.46 1.24
CA PHE A 110 -24.39 -3.84 1.85
C PHE A 110 -25.46 -3.46 0.84
N GLU A 111 -25.10 -2.85 -0.27
CA GLU A 111 -26.05 -2.54 -1.35
C GLU A 111 -26.73 -3.81 -1.88
N GLN A 112 -25.98 -4.90 -2.03
CA GLN A 112 -26.54 -6.20 -2.46
C GLN A 112 -27.46 -6.82 -1.40
N ALA A 113 -27.11 -6.69 -0.11
CA ALA A 113 -27.92 -7.20 0.99
C ALA A 113 -29.26 -6.47 1.16
N GLU A 114 -29.34 -5.21 0.74
CA GLU A 114 -30.59 -4.43 0.73
C GLU A 114 -31.52 -4.82 -0.43
N VAL A 115 -30.98 -5.26 -1.56
CA VAL A 115 -31.75 -5.58 -2.77
C VAL A 115 -32.15 -7.06 -2.84
N THR A 116 -31.46 -7.96 -2.13
CA THR A 116 -31.78 -9.40 -2.17
C THR A 116 -33.02 -9.73 -1.33
N ASP A 117 -33.89 -10.57 -1.89
CA ASP A 117 -35.06 -11.14 -1.21
C ASP A 117 -34.73 -12.49 -0.53
N ASP A 118 -33.53 -13.06 -0.74
CA ASP A 118 -33.10 -14.32 -0.14
C ASP A 118 -32.44 -14.08 1.24
N PRO A 119 -33.05 -14.55 2.35
CA PRO A 119 -32.47 -14.40 3.69
C PRO A 119 -31.11 -15.06 3.87
N ALA A 120 -30.81 -16.14 3.14
CA ALA A 120 -29.53 -16.84 3.25
C ALA A 120 -28.41 -16.06 2.56
N GLU A 121 -28.69 -15.50 1.39
CA GLU A 121 -27.77 -14.62 0.67
C GLU A 121 -27.52 -13.32 1.46
N GLN A 122 -28.57 -12.73 2.01
CA GLN A 122 -28.49 -11.55 2.87
C GLN A 122 -27.57 -11.81 4.08
N ALA A 123 -27.76 -12.93 4.79
CA ALA A 123 -26.93 -13.29 5.93
C ALA A 123 -25.45 -13.48 5.54
N SER A 124 -25.20 -14.07 4.37
CA SER A 124 -23.85 -14.23 3.83
C SER A 124 -23.18 -12.88 3.54
N LEU A 125 -23.89 -11.96 2.88
CA LEU A 125 -23.39 -10.62 2.53
C LEU A 125 -23.09 -9.75 3.76
N LEU A 126 -23.83 -9.95 4.86
CA LEU A 126 -23.60 -9.26 6.14
C LEU A 126 -22.49 -9.88 6.99
N THR A 127 -21.99 -11.07 6.63
CA THR A 127 -20.96 -11.76 7.40
C THR A 127 -19.55 -11.31 6.97
N ARG A 128 -18.76 -10.84 7.93
CA ARG A 128 -17.36 -10.42 7.71
C ARG A 128 -16.38 -11.45 8.29
N ARG A 129 -15.34 -11.80 7.52
CA ARG A 129 -14.21 -12.61 7.97
C ARG A 129 -12.92 -11.86 7.71
N ALA A 130 -12.10 -11.71 8.75
CA ALA A 130 -10.72 -11.23 8.62
C ALA A 130 -9.78 -12.42 8.86
N CYS A 131 -8.80 -12.60 7.97
CA CYS A 131 -7.75 -13.62 8.08
C CYS A 131 -6.44 -12.99 8.59
#